data_AF-A0A523K5R0-F1
#
_entry.id   AF-A0A523K5R0-F1
#
_cell.length_a   1.000
_cell.length_b   1.000
_cell.length_c   1.000
_cell.angle_alpha   90.00
_cell.angle_beta   90.00
_cell.angle_gamma   90.00
#
_symmetry.space_group_name_H-M   'P 1'
#
loop_
_entity.id
_entity.type
_entity.pdbx_description
1 polymer ?
#
loop_
_entity_poly.entity_id
_entity_poly.type
_entity_poly.pdbx_seq_one_letter_code
_entity_poly.pdbx_strand_id
1 'polypeptide(L)'
;MKIKLIAILLAGTSLASMGLPAHHGGSFYDGSKSTTVRGAVTEFRFVNPHVVIAIAVEGAEGELIEWSGELTSPNRLARAASGGGATNTIHWTRDTLVPGDEIELTGNPARNGAPAMRITKVVDANRMVLLGGDETEADNAPTVREPEYVWAVPANDGGDLRGVWMRRNDSAYQNYAFSADLPPMTLWAKARYEEARPTFGPNGVAVSDTNDLVYQCFPPGVPRIYFHPHPFEIVQTPGRVIIAYEYQQLLRQVFTDDREHRNDLAPMWLGDSTGRWEGDTLVVETVNFNDRTWIDRRGVPHSDQLRVVERIRRSDENELIVDITVEDPIAFTEPWTSRKIFDKVNWSLEEFVCLDDSSYQEFERALLEYDGGSPEE
;
A
#
# COMPACT_ATOMS: atom_id res chain seq x y z
N MET A 1 -68.07 -14.95 -14.00
CA MET A 1 -67.64 -14.23 -12.77
C MET A 1 -66.13 -14.07 -12.82
N LYS A 2 -65.61 -12.87 -12.57
CA LYS A 2 -64.22 -12.46 -12.83
C LYS A 2 -63.21 -13.09 -11.85
N ILE A 3 -62.10 -13.56 -12.42
CA ILE A 3 -60.68 -13.64 -11.98
C ILE A 3 -60.34 -13.40 -10.49
N LYS A 4 -59.47 -14.26 -9.92
CA LYS A 4 -58.19 -13.88 -9.26
C LYS A 4 -57.27 -15.10 -9.09
N LEU A 5 -56.33 -15.27 -10.02
CA LEU A 5 -55.11 -16.04 -9.82
C LEU A 5 -54.15 -15.15 -9.01
N ILE A 6 -53.70 -15.63 -7.85
CA ILE A 6 -52.64 -14.98 -7.07
C ILE A 6 -51.31 -15.49 -7.64
N ALA A 7 -50.61 -14.61 -8.37
CA ALA A 7 -49.21 -14.82 -8.72
C ALA A 7 -48.36 -14.52 -7.48
N ILE A 8 -47.72 -15.55 -6.92
CA ILE A 8 -46.67 -15.39 -5.93
C ILE A 8 -45.41 -15.00 -6.71
N LEU A 9 -45.06 -13.72 -6.68
CA LEU A 9 -43.74 -13.25 -7.10
C LEU A 9 -42.74 -13.71 -6.04
N LEU A 10 -41.95 -14.75 -6.32
CA LEU A 10 -40.67 -14.92 -5.64
C LEU A 10 -39.74 -13.83 -6.18
N ALA A 11 -39.60 -12.74 -5.43
CA ALA A 11 -38.48 -11.83 -5.61
C ALA A 11 -37.21 -12.58 -5.18
N GLY A 12 -36.47 -13.11 -6.15
CA GLY A 12 -35.10 -13.55 -5.92
C GLY A 12 -34.28 -12.34 -5.51
N THR A 13 -33.94 -12.24 -4.23
CA THR A 13 -32.91 -11.31 -3.76
C THR A 13 -31.58 -11.77 -4.33
N SER A 14 -31.20 -11.21 -5.48
CA SER A 14 -29.81 -11.10 -5.87
C SER A 14 -29.08 -10.42 -4.72
N LEU A 15 -28.19 -11.15 -4.03
CA LEU A 15 -27.14 -10.52 -3.24
C LEU A 15 -26.31 -9.70 -4.22
N ALA A 16 -26.65 -8.42 -4.36
CA ALA A 16 -25.69 -7.44 -4.81
C ALA A 16 -24.63 -7.41 -3.71
N SER A 17 -23.46 -7.97 -4.01
CA SER A 17 -22.24 -7.69 -3.28
C SER A 17 -22.00 -6.18 -3.38
N MET A 18 -22.56 -5.42 -2.44
CA MET A 18 -22.23 -4.01 -2.27
C MET A 18 -20.77 -4.00 -1.83
N GLY A 19 -19.87 -3.73 -2.77
CA GLY A 19 -18.47 -3.48 -2.45
C GLY A 19 -18.43 -2.35 -1.43
N LEU A 20 -17.89 -2.64 -0.25
CA LEU A 20 -17.58 -1.60 0.72
C LEU A 20 -16.49 -0.72 0.09
N PRO A 21 -16.62 0.61 0.12
CA PRO A 21 -15.56 1.50 -0.33
C PRO A 21 -14.39 1.37 0.63
N ALA A 22 -13.35 0.66 0.21
CA ALA A 22 -12.07 0.66 0.94
C ALA A 22 -11.18 1.82 0.43
N HIS A 23 -10.13 2.16 1.19
CA HIS A 23 -9.50 3.49 1.31
C HIS A 23 -7.98 3.40 1.52
N HIS A 24 -7.11 4.39 1.17
CA HIS A 24 -5.81 4.75 1.81
C HIS A 24 -5.22 6.05 1.20
N GLY A 25 -5.33 7.23 1.85
CA GLY A 25 -4.89 8.46 1.19
C GLY A 25 -4.82 9.70 2.06
N GLY A 26 -3.59 10.14 2.27
CA GLY A 26 -3.27 11.38 2.97
C GLY A 26 -3.55 12.68 2.20
N SER A 27 -4.41 12.66 1.18
CA SER A 27 -4.79 13.83 0.36
C SER A 27 -5.63 14.85 1.13
N PHE A 28 -6.34 14.40 2.17
CA PHE A 28 -7.12 15.24 3.08
C PHE A 28 -6.30 16.15 3.98
N TYR A 29 -5.01 15.86 4.15
CA TYR A 29 -4.14 16.60 5.05
C TYR A 29 -3.38 17.70 4.31
N ASP A 30 -3.19 18.82 5.00
CA ASP A 30 -2.39 19.92 4.50
C ASP A 30 -0.90 19.63 4.75
N GLY A 31 -0.26 18.98 3.77
CA GLY A 31 1.16 18.66 3.80
C GLY A 31 2.10 19.87 3.93
N SER A 32 1.60 21.10 3.74
CA SER A 32 2.38 22.33 3.94
C SER A 32 2.37 22.84 5.38
N LYS A 33 1.51 22.28 6.24
CA LYS A 33 1.34 22.67 7.64
C LYS A 33 1.76 21.54 8.56
N SER A 34 2.18 21.92 9.76
CA SER A 34 2.43 20.99 10.86
C SER A 34 1.74 21.53 12.11
N THR A 35 1.09 20.65 12.88
CA THR A 35 0.44 20.97 14.16
C THR A 35 0.90 19.98 15.20
N THR A 36 0.99 20.42 16.46
CA THR A 36 1.29 19.56 17.61
C THR A 36 0.20 19.72 18.65
N VAL A 37 -0.31 18.61 19.15
CA VAL A 37 -1.31 18.55 20.22
C VAL A 37 -0.86 17.58 21.30
N ARG A 38 -1.35 17.78 22.52
CA ARG A 38 -1.02 16.95 23.68
C ARG A 38 -2.29 16.60 24.42
N GLY A 39 -2.40 15.34 24.85
CA GLY A 39 -3.57 14.85 25.54
C GLY A 39 -3.46 13.39 25.93
N ALA A 40 -4.48 12.91 26.64
CA ALA A 40 -4.60 11.54 27.08
C ALA A 40 -5.12 10.65 25.93
N VAL A 41 -4.50 9.50 25.70
CA VAL A 41 -5.00 8.49 24.74
C VAL A 41 -6.42 8.07 25.11
N THR A 42 -7.35 8.18 24.16
CA THR A 42 -8.73 7.68 24.28
C THR A 42 -8.89 6.35 23.56
N GLU A 43 -8.24 6.18 22.40
CA GLU A 43 -8.26 4.95 21.61
C GLU A 43 -6.89 4.67 20.97
N PHE A 44 -6.49 3.40 20.96
CA PHE A 44 -5.35 2.91 20.19
C PHE A 44 -5.72 1.61 19.48
N ARG A 45 -5.77 1.66 18.15
CA ARG A 45 -6.18 0.54 17.31
C ARG A 45 -4.98 -0.04 16.56
N PHE A 46 -4.40 -1.10 17.09
CA PHE A 46 -3.27 -1.77 16.45
C PHE A 46 -3.73 -2.92 15.53
N VAL A 47 -4.41 -2.57 14.45
CA VAL A 47 -5.02 -3.51 13.48
C VAL A 47 -4.67 -3.13 12.05
N ASN A 48 -4.76 -4.10 11.13
CA ASN A 48 -4.54 -3.85 9.71
C ASN A 48 -5.75 -3.17 9.10
N PRO A 49 -5.57 -2.42 8.00
CA PRO A 49 -4.36 -1.97 7.33
C PRO A 49 -3.72 -0.71 7.95
N HIS A 50 -4.42 0.02 8.84
CA HIS A 50 -3.93 1.24 9.48
C HIS A 50 -4.05 1.21 11.00
N VAL A 51 -2.96 1.59 11.66
CA VAL A 51 -3.01 1.89 13.08
C VAL A 51 -3.60 3.28 13.28
N VAL A 52 -4.54 3.42 14.22
CA VAL A 52 -5.19 4.70 14.56
C VAL A 52 -4.92 5.03 16.02
N ILE A 53 -4.63 6.31 16.29
CA ILE A 53 -4.53 6.87 17.65
C ILE A 53 -5.56 7.99 17.78
N ALA A 54 -6.33 7.96 18.87
CA ALA A 54 -7.16 9.07 19.31
C ALA A 54 -6.72 9.55 20.72
N ILE A 55 -6.75 10.85 20.94
CA ILE A 55 -6.40 11.50 22.21
C ILE A 55 -7.44 12.58 22.57
N ALA A 56 -7.67 12.81 23.85
CA ALA A 56 -8.46 13.93 24.36
C ALA A 56 -7.54 15.12 24.68
N VAL A 57 -7.75 16.25 24.02
CA VAL A 57 -6.96 17.49 24.17
C VAL A 57 -7.83 18.56 24.83
N GLU A 58 -7.29 19.23 25.85
CA GLU A 58 -8.00 20.36 26.48
C GLU A 58 -8.01 21.57 25.53
N GLY A 59 -9.22 22.03 25.22
CA GLY A 59 -9.51 23.19 24.40
C GLY A 59 -9.38 24.52 25.14
N ALA A 60 -9.64 25.62 24.45
CA ALA A 60 -9.40 26.96 25.00
C ALA A 60 -10.39 27.34 26.11
N GLU A 61 -11.56 26.72 26.16
CA GLU A 61 -12.62 26.96 27.13
C GLU A 61 -12.73 25.83 28.17
N GLY A 62 -11.74 24.91 28.19
CA GLY A 62 -11.68 23.75 29.09
C GLY A 62 -12.50 22.55 28.63
N GLU A 63 -13.08 22.60 27.43
CA GLU A 63 -13.72 21.47 26.76
C GLU A 63 -12.68 20.43 26.32
N LEU A 64 -13.06 19.14 26.28
CA LEU A 64 -12.19 18.10 25.74
C LEU A 64 -12.50 17.92 24.25
N ILE A 65 -11.48 18.15 23.41
CA ILE A 65 -11.54 17.96 21.96
C ILE A 65 -10.84 16.64 21.64
N GLU A 66 -11.57 15.70 21.05
CA GLU A 66 -10.97 14.45 20.58
C GLU A 66 -10.19 14.69 19.29
N TRP A 67 -8.87 14.50 19.37
CA TRP A 67 -7.96 14.52 18.24
C TRP A 67 -7.63 13.10 17.80
N SER A 68 -7.67 12.82 16.51
CA SER A 68 -7.31 11.50 15.99
C SER A 68 -6.38 11.55 14.78
N GLY A 69 -5.70 10.45 14.51
CA GLY A 69 -4.82 10.36 13.36
C GLY A 69 -4.41 8.95 12.99
N GLU A 70 -4.09 8.79 11.72
CA GLU A 70 -3.63 7.53 11.14
C GLU A 70 -2.11 7.39 11.16
N LEU A 71 -1.68 6.13 11.23
CA LEU A 71 -0.32 5.67 11.03
C LEU A 71 -0.28 4.64 9.89
N THR A 72 0.89 4.05 9.68
CA THR A 72 1.08 2.93 8.75
C THR A 72 0.49 1.61 9.31
N SER A 73 0.77 0.48 8.67
CA SER A 73 0.27 -0.83 9.11
C SER A 73 0.92 -1.32 10.40
N PRO A 74 0.22 -2.14 11.21
CA PRO A 74 0.79 -2.76 12.41
C PRO A 74 2.05 -3.56 12.10
N ASN A 75 2.09 -4.31 10.98
CA ASN A 75 3.27 -5.11 10.58
C ASN A 75 4.52 -4.23 10.42
N ARG A 76 4.36 -3.02 9.85
CA ARG A 76 5.47 -2.08 9.69
C ARG A 76 5.89 -1.46 11.02
N LEU A 77 4.94 -1.07 11.85
CA LEU A 77 5.23 -0.51 13.17
C LEU A 77 5.88 -1.54 14.11
N ALA A 78 5.43 -2.79 14.05
CA ALA A 78 5.98 -3.91 14.80
C ALA A 78 7.43 -4.24 14.43
N ARG A 79 7.86 -3.91 13.22
CA ARG A 79 9.24 -4.15 12.72
C ARG A 79 10.18 -2.97 12.93
N ALA A 80 9.75 -1.90 13.62
CA ALA A 80 10.48 -0.63 13.66
C ALA A 80 10.77 -0.08 12.24
N ALA A 81 9.96 -0.43 11.23
CA ALA A 81 10.25 -0.11 9.84
C ALA A 81 9.74 1.28 9.45
N SER A 82 10.66 2.23 9.21
CA SER A 82 10.35 3.58 8.73
C SER A 82 9.53 3.59 7.44
N GLY A 83 8.40 4.30 7.42
CA GLY A 83 7.43 4.34 6.32
C GLY A 83 6.30 5.32 6.59
N GLY A 84 5.45 5.62 5.59
CA GLY A 84 4.35 6.59 5.75
C GLY A 84 4.77 8.05 5.92
N GLY A 85 6.07 8.36 5.85
CA GLY A 85 6.62 9.70 6.02
C GLY A 85 7.21 9.98 7.40
N ALA A 86 7.36 8.96 8.26
CA ALA A 86 8.01 9.07 9.56
C ALA A 86 9.02 7.94 9.81
N THR A 87 10.08 8.25 10.56
CA THR A 87 11.06 7.28 11.07
C THR A 87 10.45 6.56 12.27
N ASN A 88 10.54 5.23 12.31
CA ASN A 88 10.07 4.47 13.46
C ASN A 88 11.23 4.17 14.40
N THR A 89 11.08 4.47 15.68
CA THR A 89 12.15 4.40 16.68
C THR A 89 12.04 3.17 17.57
N ILE A 90 10.87 2.52 17.62
CA ILE A 90 10.61 1.36 18.47
C ILE A 90 9.82 0.26 17.75
N HIS A 91 9.82 -0.94 18.32
CA HIS A 91 8.90 -2.01 17.94
C HIS A 91 7.55 -1.78 18.64
N TRP A 92 6.53 -1.46 17.86
CA TRP A 92 5.18 -1.25 18.39
C TRP A 92 4.45 -2.59 18.58
N THR A 93 3.58 -2.62 19.56
CA THR A 93 2.65 -3.72 19.85
C THR A 93 1.28 -3.13 20.15
N ARG A 94 0.26 -3.97 20.29
CA ARG A 94 -1.08 -3.55 20.77
C ARG A 94 -1.07 -2.89 22.15
N ASP A 95 0.01 -3.10 22.92
CA ASP A 95 0.16 -2.60 24.30
C ASP A 95 1.14 -1.40 24.37
N THR A 96 1.60 -0.87 23.23
CA THR A 96 2.52 0.28 23.18
C THR A 96 1.90 1.57 23.71
N LEU A 97 0.60 1.76 23.51
CA LEU A 97 -0.18 2.84 24.09
C LEU A 97 -1.42 2.22 24.73
N VAL A 98 -1.83 2.73 25.89
CA VAL A 98 -3.08 2.37 26.55
C VAL A 98 -3.92 3.61 26.85
N PRO A 99 -5.26 3.50 26.91
CA PRO A 99 -6.10 4.61 27.29
C PRO A 99 -5.66 5.26 28.60
N GLY A 100 -5.54 6.59 28.60
CA GLY A 100 -5.03 7.39 29.72
C GLY A 100 -3.55 7.76 29.64
N ASP A 101 -2.76 7.18 28.72
CA ASP A 101 -1.39 7.61 28.50
C ASP A 101 -1.35 9.05 27.98
N GLU A 102 -0.55 9.90 28.61
CA GLU A 102 -0.32 11.26 28.12
C GLU A 102 0.71 11.27 26.99
N ILE A 103 0.31 11.71 25.80
CA ILE A 103 1.18 11.75 24.62
C ILE A 103 1.11 13.09 23.89
N GLU A 104 2.13 13.35 23.08
CA GLU A 104 2.22 14.48 22.16
C GLU A 104 2.21 13.94 20.72
N LEU A 105 1.23 14.37 19.93
CA LEU A 105 1.10 14.04 18.51
C LEU A 105 1.49 15.24 17.66
N THR A 106 2.38 15.03 16.70
CA THR A 106 2.69 16.01 15.64
C THR A 106 2.33 15.44 14.28
N GLY A 107 1.76 16.27 13.42
CA GLY A 107 1.34 15.81 12.10
C GLY A 107 0.85 16.93 11.17
N ASN A 108 0.49 16.53 9.95
CA ASN A 108 -0.16 17.41 8.99
C ASN A 108 -1.67 17.48 9.29
N PRO A 109 -2.23 18.65 9.64
CA PRO A 109 -3.64 18.75 10.03
C PRO A 109 -4.58 18.58 8.83
N ALA A 110 -5.82 18.21 9.11
CA ALA A 110 -6.91 18.17 8.13
C ALA A 110 -7.13 19.53 7.44
N ARG A 111 -7.37 19.52 6.12
CA ARG A 111 -7.60 20.75 5.33
C ARG A 111 -8.90 21.48 5.70
N ASN A 112 -9.93 20.75 6.14
CA ASN A 112 -11.23 21.30 6.52
C ASN A 112 -11.34 21.72 7.99
N GLY A 113 -10.25 21.60 8.77
CA GLY A 113 -10.21 22.03 10.16
C GLY A 113 -10.77 21.02 11.17
N ALA A 114 -11.12 19.80 10.76
CA ALA A 114 -11.42 18.72 11.70
C ALA A 114 -10.22 18.49 12.65
N PRO A 115 -10.44 18.07 13.91
CA PRO A 115 -9.38 17.73 14.86
C PRO A 115 -8.72 16.38 14.49
N ALA A 116 -8.14 16.32 13.30
CA ALA A 116 -7.48 15.13 12.78
C ALA A 116 -6.16 15.47 12.09
N MET A 117 -5.21 14.54 12.09
CA MET A 117 -3.92 14.72 11.42
C MET A 117 -3.34 13.44 10.83
N ARG A 118 -2.54 13.58 9.75
CA ARG A 118 -1.58 12.55 9.36
C ARG A 118 -0.41 12.62 10.33
N ILE A 119 -0.28 11.61 11.19
CA ILE A 119 0.72 11.61 12.25
C ILE A 119 2.12 11.43 11.65
N THR A 120 3.04 12.31 12.04
CA THR A 120 4.45 12.26 11.66
C THR A 120 5.39 12.15 12.86
N LYS A 121 4.90 12.44 14.08
CA LYS A 121 5.64 12.23 15.33
C LYS A 121 4.71 11.83 16.48
N VAL A 122 5.17 10.93 17.33
CA VAL A 122 4.52 10.56 18.60
C VAL A 122 5.58 10.58 19.70
N VAL A 123 5.31 11.29 20.80
CA VAL A 123 6.18 11.36 21.97
C VAL A 123 5.39 11.03 23.23
N ASP A 124 5.91 10.14 24.07
CA ASP A 124 5.25 9.75 25.32
C ASP A 124 5.45 10.78 26.46
N ALA A 125 4.82 10.51 27.61
CA ALA A 125 4.96 11.32 28.82
C ALA A 125 6.40 11.41 29.35
N ASN A 126 7.23 10.38 29.10
CA ASN A 126 8.64 10.33 29.50
C ASN A 126 9.56 11.05 28.51
N ARG A 127 9.01 11.70 27.48
CA ARG A 127 9.75 12.35 26.38
C ARG A 127 10.50 11.36 25.47
N MET A 128 10.13 10.08 25.51
CA MET A 128 10.56 9.08 24.56
C MET A 128 9.82 9.29 23.24
N VAL A 129 10.57 9.40 22.16
CA VAL A 129 10.02 9.49 20.81
C VAL A 129 9.66 8.08 20.35
N LEU A 130 8.37 7.80 20.14
CA LEU A 130 7.87 6.51 19.68
C LEU A 130 7.80 6.42 18.14
N LEU A 131 7.68 7.58 17.49
CA LEU A 131 7.64 7.75 16.04
C LEU A 131 8.10 9.16 15.69
N GLY A 132 8.78 9.33 14.55
CA GLY A 132 9.34 10.59 14.07
C GLY A 132 10.66 10.94 14.77
N GLY A 133 11.32 12.04 14.37
CA GLY A 133 12.61 12.47 14.92
C GLY A 133 13.80 12.36 13.95
N ASP A 134 14.93 12.96 14.31
CA ASP A 134 16.21 12.81 13.57
C ASP A 134 16.77 11.39 13.79
N GLU A 135 17.35 10.79 12.75
CA GLU A 135 17.82 9.38 12.72
C GLU A 135 18.76 8.99 13.89
N THR A 136 19.35 9.98 14.58
CA THR A 136 20.28 9.81 15.69
C THR A 136 19.63 9.37 17.03
N GLU A 137 18.30 9.40 17.16
CA GLU A 137 17.59 8.99 18.39
C GLU A 137 17.04 7.55 18.36
N ALA A 138 17.12 6.85 17.23
CA ALA A 138 16.54 5.51 17.03
C ALA A 138 17.43 4.34 17.51
N ASP A 139 18.61 4.61 18.06
CA ASP A 139 19.73 3.65 18.10
C ASP A 139 19.71 2.65 19.28
N ASN A 140 18.60 2.47 19.99
CA ASN A 140 18.56 1.62 21.20
C ASN A 140 17.38 0.62 21.32
N ALA A 141 16.60 0.37 20.26
CA ALA A 141 15.54 -0.65 20.32
C ALA A 141 16.11 -2.07 20.16
N PRO A 142 15.75 -3.04 21.04
CA PRO A 142 16.19 -4.42 20.90
C PRO A 142 15.56 -5.05 19.66
N THR A 143 16.40 -5.41 18.68
CA THR A 143 15.98 -6.17 17.50
C THR A 143 15.60 -7.59 17.92
N VAL A 144 14.33 -7.97 17.77
CA VAL A 144 13.94 -9.38 17.83
C VAL A 144 14.54 -10.04 16.60
N ARG A 145 15.59 -10.84 16.80
CA ARG A 145 16.19 -11.65 15.73
C ARG A 145 15.25 -12.81 15.41
N GLU A 146 14.51 -12.68 14.31
CA GLU A 146 13.88 -13.83 13.65
C GLU A 146 14.97 -14.86 13.28
N PRO A 147 14.68 -16.18 13.41
CA PRO A 147 15.64 -17.22 13.07
C PRO A 147 16.02 -17.14 11.59
N GLU A 148 17.32 -17.21 11.28
CA GLU A 148 17.80 -17.25 9.90
C GLU A 148 17.20 -18.44 9.15
N TYR A 149 16.44 -18.17 8.08
CA TYR A 149 15.88 -19.21 7.24
C TYR A 149 16.97 -19.74 6.28
N VAL A 150 17.42 -20.98 6.50
CA VAL A 150 18.42 -21.63 5.65
C VAL A 150 17.73 -22.23 4.43
N TRP A 151 17.79 -21.54 3.29
CA TRP A 151 17.29 -22.02 2.00
C TRP A 151 18.20 -23.12 1.42
N ALA A 152 18.05 -24.37 1.88
CA ALA A 152 18.83 -25.50 1.38
C ALA A 152 18.16 -26.19 0.18
N VAL A 153 18.21 -25.54 -0.99
CA VAL A 153 18.06 -26.20 -2.30
C VAL A 153 19.02 -25.50 -3.28
N PRO A 154 19.87 -26.21 -4.04
CA PRO A 154 20.71 -25.58 -5.06
C PRO A 154 19.81 -24.92 -6.14
N ALA A 155 20.14 -23.69 -6.54
CA ALA A 155 19.54 -23.10 -7.73
C ALA A 155 20.00 -23.93 -8.94
N ASN A 156 19.05 -24.56 -9.65
CA ASN A 156 19.34 -25.13 -10.97
C ASN A 156 19.30 -23.99 -12.00
N ASP A 157 20.37 -23.89 -12.78
CA ASP A 157 20.52 -23.18 -14.06
C ASP A 157 20.07 -21.70 -14.10
N GLY A 158 20.28 -20.95 -13.01
CA GLY A 158 19.99 -19.51 -12.94
C GLY A 158 20.61 -18.82 -11.70
N GLY A 159 20.43 -17.50 -11.60
CA GLY A 159 20.86 -16.72 -10.44
C GLY A 159 20.00 -17.00 -9.19
N ASP A 160 20.62 -16.96 -7.99
CA ASP A 160 19.88 -17.11 -6.72
C ASP A 160 19.23 -15.78 -6.32
N LEU A 161 17.92 -15.68 -6.49
CA LEU A 161 17.12 -14.49 -6.14
C LEU A 161 16.37 -14.63 -4.82
N ARG A 162 16.55 -15.74 -4.09
CA ARG A 162 15.76 -16.04 -2.89
C ARG A 162 16.01 -15.03 -1.77
N GLY A 163 14.95 -14.77 -1.02
CA GLY A 163 14.98 -13.89 0.13
C GLY A 163 13.68 -13.10 0.27
N VAL A 164 13.60 -12.38 1.37
CA VAL A 164 12.57 -11.38 1.62
C VAL A 164 13.16 -10.01 1.29
N TRP A 165 12.49 -9.30 0.40
CA TRP A 165 12.97 -8.07 -0.22
C TRP A 165 12.03 -6.94 0.13
N MET A 166 12.58 -5.86 0.65
CA MET A 166 11.86 -4.65 1.00
C MET A 166 12.34 -3.52 0.11
N ARG A 167 11.41 -2.70 -0.41
CA ARG A 167 11.79 -1.56 -1.26
C ARG A 167 12.71 -0.62 -0.48
N ARG A 168 13.82 -0.22 -1.08
CA ARG A 168 14.72 0.79 -0.52
C ARG A 168 13.97 2.11 -0.32
N ASN A 169 14.10 2.72 0.84
CA ASN A 169 13.39 3.94 1.21
C ASN A 169 14.27 5.19 1.05
N ASP A 170 14.77 5.44 -0.16
CA ASP A 170 15.71 6.54 -0.46
C ASP A 170 15.03 7.85 -0.91
N SER A 171 13.76 7.81 -1.32
CA SER A 171 12.99 9.01 -1.73
C SER A 171 11.48 8.87 -1.57
N ALA A 172 10.90 9.62 -0.62
CA ALA A 172 9.46 9.55 -0.30
C ALA A 172 8.53 9.78 -1.51
N TYR A 173 8.93 10.60 -2.49
CA TYR A 173 8.10 10.90 -3.68
C TYR A 173 8.22 9.83 -4.78
N GLN A 174 9.43 9.33 -5.09
CA GLN A 174 9.61 8.31 -6.13
C GLN A 174 9.11 6.92 -5.70
N ASN A 175 8.98 6.70 -4.40
CA ASN A 175 8.50 5.45 -3.81
C ASN A 175 7.09 5.02 -4.26
N TYR A 176 6.25 5.96 -4.71
CA TYR A 176 4.87 5.70 -5.10
C TYR A 176 4.63 5.84 -6.62
N ALA A 177 5.67 6.18 -7.37
CA ALA A 177 5.63 6.45 -8.80
C ALA A 177 6.48 5.42 -9.57
N PHE A 178 6.07 5.09 -10.79
CA PHE A 178 6.86 4.21 -11.65
C PHE A 178 8.21 4.86 -11.98
N SER A 179 8.22 6.07 -12.53
CA SER A 179 9.42 6.92 -12.69
C SER A 179 9.14 8.36 -12.26
N ALA A 180 10.18 9.21 -12.24
CA ALA A 180 10.02 10.65 -11.95
C ALA A 180 9.02 11.30 -12.93
N ASP A 181 9.27 11.14 -14.22
CA ASP A 181 8.40 11.66 -15.27
C ASP A 181 7.22 10.72 -15.57
N LEU A 182 6.16 11.26 -16.17
CA LEU A 182 5.04 10.48 -16.73
C LEU A 182 5.41 9.92 -18.11
N PRO A 183 4.80 8.80 -18.55
CA PRO A 183 5.06 8.26 -19.88
C PRO A 183 4.47 9.18 -20.95
N PRO A 184 4.97 9.10 -22.19
CA PRO A 184 4.28 9.72 -23.32
C PRO A 184 3.03 8.91 -23.64
N MET A 185 1.88 9.54 -23.41
CA MET A 185 0.56 8.93 -23.55
C MET A 185 -0.06 9.21 -24.92
N THR A 186 -0.79 8.21 -25.42
CA THR A 186 -1.72 8.41 -26.55
C THR A 186 -2.89 9.32 -26.15
N LEU A 187 -3.72 9.74 -27.12
CA LEU A 187 -4.95 10.48 -26.80
C LEU A 187 -5.92 9.66 -25.94
N TRP A 188 -5.95 8.34 -26.13
CA TRP A 188 -6.78 7.43 -25.34
C TRP A 188 -6.36 7.41 -23.87
N ALA A 189 -5.05 7.33 -23.61
CA ALA A 189 -4.53 7.32 -22.24
C ALA A 189 -4.66 8.69 -21.58
N LYS A 190 -4.42 9.79 -22.32
CA LYS A 190 -4.60 11.15 -21.78
C LYS A 190 -6.03 11.38 -21.28
N ALA A 191 -7.05 11.03 -22.07
CA ALA A 191 -8.45 11.17 -21.67
C ALA A 191 -8.75 10.40 -20.37
N ARG A 192 -8.25 9.16 -20.25
CA ARG A 192 -8.42 8.36 -19.02
C ARG A 192 -7.62 8.90 -17.83
N TYR A 193 -6.43 9.42 -18.06
CA TYR A 193 -5.60 10.02 -17.02
C TYR A 193 -6.24 11.31 -16.45
N GLU A 194 -6.96 12.07 -17.28
CA GLU A 194 -7.74 13.25 -16.85
C GLU A 194 -8.99 12.85 -16.02
N GLU A 195 -9.56 11.68 -16.30
CA GLU A 195 -10.66 11.08 -15.52
C GLU A 195 -10.18 10.39 -14.25
N ALA A 196 -8.90 10.03 -14.17
CA ALA A 196 -8.33 9.39 -12.99
C ALA A 196 -8.43 10.30 -11.76
N ARG A 197 -8.76 9.69 -10.64
CA ARG A 197 -8.86 10.32 -9.32
C ARG A 197 -7.94 9.56 -8.36
N PRO A 198 -6.61 9.57 -8.55
CA PRO A 198 -5.68 8.90 -7.66
C PRO A 198 -5.63 9.60 -6.30
N THR A 199 -5.06 8.96 -5.27
CA THR A 199 -4.79 9.65 -3.98
C THR A 199 -3.37 10.20 -3.87
N PHE A 200 -2.58 10.07 -4.94
CA PHE A 200 -1.21 10.56 -5.00
C PHE A 200 -0.92 11.24 -6.34
N GLY A 201 -0.06 12.26 -6.31
CA GLY A 201 0.36 13.02 -7.50
C GLY A 201 -0.54 14.21 -7.83
N PRO A 202 -0.35 14.83 -9.00
CA PRO A 202 -0.99 16.10 -9.37
C PRO A 202 -2.53 16.07 -9.41
N ASN A 203 -3.11 14.90 -9.73
CA ASN A 203 -4.56 14.69 -9.77
C ASN A 203 -5.09 14.08 -8.46
N GLY A 204 -4.28 14.14 -7.39
CA GLY A 204 -4.57 13.56 -6.09
C GLY A 204 -5.89 14.07 -5.49
N VAL A 205 -6.79 13.16 -5.14
CA VAL A 205 -8.03 13.43 -4.42
C VAL A 205 -8.07 12.70 -3.10
N ALA A 206 -8.98 13.17 -2.25
CA ALA A 206 -9.61 12.44 -1.17
C ALA A 206 -9.82 10.95 -1.48
N VAL A 207 -9.59 10.08 -0.50
CA VAL A 207 -9.83 8.65 -0.67
C VAL A 207 -11.29 8.32 -0.94
N SER A 208 -12.21 8.99 -0.25
CA SER A 208 -13.64 8.84 -0.52
C SER A 208 -14.04 9.16 -1.96
N ASP A 209 -13.25 9.98 -2.63
CA ASP A 209 -13.53 10.49 -3.97
C ASP A 209 -12.70 9.75 -5.03
N THR A 210 -11.85 8.81 -4.61
CA THR A 210 -10.98 8.07 -5.53
C THR A 210 -11.79 7.09 -6.37
N ASN A 211 -11.39 6.91 -7.63
CA ASN A 211 -11.87 5.84 -8.49
C ASN A 211 -10.87 4.70 -8.65
N ASP A 212 -9.84 4.65 -7.80
CA ASP A 212 -8.82 3.63 -7.80
C ASP A 212 -9.31 2.34 -7.12
N LEU A 213 -9.36 1.24 -7.86
CA LEU A 213 -9.86 -0.03 -7.34
C LEU A 213 -8.95 -0.66 -6.29
N VAL A 214 -7.67 -0.26 -6.22
CA VAL A 214 -6.78 -0.71 -5.13
C VAL A 214 -7.35 -0.32 -3.78
N TYR A 215 -8.02 0.83 -3.71
CA TYR A 215 -8.69 1.23 -2.49
C TYR A 215 -9.86 0.33 -2.18
N GLN A 216 -10.61 -0.18 -3.15
CA GLN A 216 -11.61 -1.24 -2.92
C GLN A 216 -11.00 -2.65 -2.65
N CYS A 217 -9.75 -2.72 -2.19
CA CYS A 217 -9.00 -3.94 -1.93
C CYS A 217 -8.91 -4.88 -3.16
N PHE A 218 -8.97 -4.36 -4.38
CA PHE A 218 -8.62 -5.15 -5.55
C PHE A 218 -7.08 -5.19 -5.74
N PRO A 219 -6.54 -6.29 -6.31
CA PRO A 219 -5.10 -6.39 -6.50
C PRO A 219 -4.55 -5.25 -7.37
N PRO A 220 -3.39 -4.66 -7.03
CA PRO A 220 -2.87 -3.49 -7.73
C PRO A 220 -2.24 -3.80 -9.09
N GLY A 221 -2.00 -5.08 -9.40
CA GLY A 221 -1.32 -5.50 -10.62
C GLY A 221 0.20 -5.32 -10.59
N VAL A 222 0.84 -5.71 -11.69
CA VAL A 222 2.28 -5.53 -11.91
C VAL A 222 2.44 -4.40 -12.95
N PRO A 223 3.29 -3.38 -12.71
CA PRO A 223 4.33 -3.30 -11.68
C PRO A 223 3.89 -2.64 -10.37
N ARG A 224 2.64 -2.17 -10.27
CA ARG A 224 2.19 -1.32 -9.16
C ARG A 224 2.32 -1.98 -7.77
N ILE A 225 2.27 -3.31 -7.69
CA ILE A 225 2.49 -4.05 -6.43
C ILE A 225 3.82 -3.66 -5.74
N TYR A 226 4.87 -3.34 -6.49
CA TYR A 226 6.16 -2.90 -5.95
C TYR A 226 6.14 -1.50 -5.31
N PHE A 227 5.08 -0.72 -5.56
CA PHE A 227 4.94 0.64 -5.04
C PHE A 227 4.16 0.68 -3.71
N HIS A 228 3.70 -0.49 -3.25
CA HIS A 228 3.16 -0.64 -1.90
C HIS A 228 4.31 -0.86 -0.92
N PRO A 229 4.26 -0.27 0.30
CA PRO A 229 5.36 -0.28 1.25
C PRO A 229 5.43 -1.62 2.01
N HIS A 230 5.34 -2.75 1.32
CA HIS A 230 5.35 -4.08 1.93
C HIS A 230 6.42 -4.95 1.28
N PRO A 231 7.06 -5.86 2.04
CA PRO A 231 8.03 -6.78 1.50
C PRO A 231 7.36 -7.83 0.59
N PHE A 232 8.18 -8.47 -0.23
CA PHE A 232 7.82 -9.69 -0.92
C PHE A 232 8.93 -10.73 -0.77
N GLU A 233 8.55 -11.99 -0.84
CA GLU A 233 9.44 -13.13 -0.78
C GLU A 233 9.56 -13.76 -2.16
N ILE A 234 10.80 -14.05 -2.58
CA ILE A 234 11.07 -14.86 -3.76
C ILE A 234 11.39 -16.29 -3.33
N VAL A 235 10.56 -17.22 -3.78
CA VAL A 235 10.78 -18.67 -3.65
C VAL A 235 11.09 -19.24 -5.02
N GLN A 236 12.23 -19.92 -5.15
CA GLN A 236 12.65 -20.55 -6.40
C GLN A 236 12.48 -22.07 -6.33
N THR A 237 11.87 -22.64 -7.36
CA THR A 237 11.69 -24.08 -7.56
C THR A 237 12.09 -24.46 -8.99
N PRO A 238 12.41 -25.73 -9.29
CA PRO A 238 12.64 -26.14 -10.68
C PRO A 238 11.42 -25.80 -11.57
N GLY A 239 11.66 -25.05 -12.64
CA GLY A 239 10.63 -24.66 -13.62
C GLY A 239 9.69 -23.54 -13.17
N ARG A 240 9.89 -22.93 -11.99
CA ARG A 240 9.04 -21.85 -11.50
C ARG A 240 9.70 -21.00 -10.42
N VAL A 241 9.50 -19.68 -10.52
CA VAL A 241 9.71 -18.71 -9.44
C VAL A 241 8.36 -18.24 -8.91
N ILE A 242 8.21 -18.22 -7.58
CA ILE A 242 7.02 -17.72 -6.89
C ILE A 242 7.41 -16.43 -6.18
N ILE A 243 6.62 -15.38 -6.38
CA ILE A 243 6.74 -14.12 -5.65
C ILE A 243 5.52 -14.00 -4.75
N ALA A 244 5.72 -14.14 -3.44
CA ALA A 244 4.69 -13.94 -2.44
C ALA A 244 4.78 -12.52 -1.91
N TYR A 245 3.68 -11.76 -2.00
CA TYR A 245 3.60 -10.39 -1.52
C TYR A 245 2.89 -10.37 -0.17
N GLU A 246 3.45 -9.67 0.82
CA GLU A 246 2.74 -9.45 2.09
C GLU A 246 1.43 -8.67 1.83
N TYR A 247 1.46 -7.70 0.92
CA TYR A 247 0.28 -6.93 0.55
C TYR A 247 -0.83 -7.83 -0.03
N GLN A 248 -1.93 -7.93 0.71
CA GLN A 248 -3.12 -8.73 0.39
C GLN A 248 -2.86 -10.23 0.24
N GLN A 249 -1.71 -10.73 0.73
CA GLN A 249 -1.28 -12.12 0.59
C GLN A 249 -1.33 -12.59 -0.88
N LEU A 250 -1.01 -11.69 -1.80
CA LEU A 250 -1.02 -11.99 -3.24
C LEU A 250 0.15 -12.90 -3.59
N LEU A 251 -0.09 -13.84 -4.50
CA LEU A 251 0.93 -14.76 -4.98
C LEU A 251 1.00 -14.67 -6.50
N ARG A 252 2.21 -14.37 -7.01
CA ARG A 252 2.53 -14.36 -8.44
C ARG A 252 3.42 -15.55 -8.77
N GLN A 253 3.12 -16.19 -9.90
CA GLN A 253 3.81 -17.38 -10.36
C GLN A 253 4.45 -17.06 -11.70
N VAL A 254 5.78 -17.12 -11.75
CA VAL A 254 6.58 -16.96 -12.96
C VAL A 254 7.05 -18.34 -13.39
N PHE A 255 6.53 -18.85 -14.50
CA PHE A 255 6.95 -20.15 -15.03
C PHE A 255 8.26 -20.01 -15.80
N THR A 256 9.25 -20.82 -15.46
CA THR A 256 10.60 -20.78 -16.04
C THR A 256 10.99 -22.08 -16.74
N ASP A 257 9.99 -22.77 -17.30
CA ASP A 257 10.12 -24.05 -17.99
C ASP A 257 9.88 -23.92 -19.51
N ASP A 258 10.19 -22.74 -20.05
CA ASP A 258 10.08 -22.40 -21.48
C ASP A 258 8.68 -22.54 -22.09
N ARG A 259 7.63 -22.63 -21.25
CA ARG A 259 6.25 -22.65 -21.73
C ARG A 259 5.88 -21.29 -22.34
N GLU A 260 5.03 -21.33 -23.36
CA GLU A 260 4.40 -20.13 -23.89
C GLU A 260 3.32 -19.59 -22.95
N HIS A 261 3.00 -18.31 -23.10
CA HIS A 261 1.84 -17.70 -22.46
C HIS A 261 0.55 -18.41 -22.86
N ARG A 262 -0.35 -18.57 -21.89
CA ARG A 262 -1.65 -19.17 -22.15
C ARG A 262 -2.55 -18.18 -22.88
N ASN A 263 -3.29 -18.66 -23.88
CA ASN A 263 -4.26 -17.86 -24.65
C ASN A 263 -5.73 -18.16 -24.30
N ASP A 264 -5.97 -19.04 -23.31
CA ASP A 264 -7.28 -19.47 -22.84
C ASP A 264 -7.65 -18.91 -21.46
N LEU A 265 -6.82 -18.02 -20.92
CA LEU A 265 -7.05 -17.38 -19.63
C LEU A 265 -8.04 -16.22 -19.78
N ALA A 266 -8.87 -16.02 -18.75
CA ALA A 266 -9.55 -14.74 -18.57
C ALA A 266 -8.51 -13.66 -18.21
N PRO A 267 -8.76 -12.37 -18.53
CA PRO A 267 -7.89 -11.27 -18.11
C PRO A 267 -7.67 -11.25 -16.59
N MET A 268 -6.41 -11.18 -16.15
CA MET A 268 -5.99 -11.33 -14.75
C MET A 268 -5.51 -10.00 -14.16
N TRP A 269 -5.54 -9.87 -12.83
CA TRP A 269 -5.01 -8.68 -12.17
C TRP A 269 -3.47 -8.64 -12.16
N LEU A 270 -2.82 -9.77 -11.89
CA LEU A 270 -1.35 -9.90 -11.88
C LEU A 270 -0.77 -10.39 -13.22
N GLY A 271 -1.63 -10.58 -14.22
CA GLY A 271 -1.26 -11.14 -15.52
C GLY A 271 -0.85 -12.62 -15.48
N ASP A 272 -0.45 -13.13 -16.65
CA ASP A 272 0.21 -14.41 -16.84
C ASP A 272 1.71 -14.18 -17.04
N SER A 273 2.57 -14.80 -16.22
CA SER A 273 4.02 -14.55 -16.21
C SER A 273 4.82 -15.77 -16.64
N THR A 274 5.67 -15.57 -17.65
CA THR A 274 6.70 -16.53 -18.06
C THR A 274 8.07 -15.89 -17.87
N GLY A 275 9.11 -16.69 -17.66
CA GLY A 275 10.45 -16.18 -17.44
C GLY A 275 11.53 -17.09 -17.99
N ARG A 276 12.68 -16.49 -18.29
CA ARG A 276 13.88 -17.22 -18.73
C ARG A 276 15.11 -16.63 -18.05
N TRP A 277 16.13 -17.46 -17.88
CA TRP A 277 17.41 -17.00 -17.35
C TRP A 277 18.34 -16.51 -18.45
N GLU A 278 18.87 -15.30 -18.28
CA GLU A 278 19.96 -14.74 -19.06
C GLU A 278 21.16 -14.57 -18.12
N GLY A 279 21.95 -15.63 -17.95
CA GLY A 279 22.99 -15.69 -16.91
C GLY A 279 22.38 -15.72 -15.51
N ASP A 280 22.71 -14.72 -14.70
CA ASP A 280 22.17 -14.54 -13.33
C ASP A 280 20.89 -13.70 -13.28
N THR A 281 20.42 -13.22 -14.44
CA THR A 281 19.25 -12.33 -14.55
C THR A 281 18.03 -13.13 -14.98
N LEU A 282 16.96 -13.08 -14.19
CA LEU A 282 15.65 -13.60 -14.58
C LEU A 282 14.94 -12.53 -15.42
N VAL A 283 14.69 -12.84 -16.69
CA VAL A 283 13.87 -12.00 -17.56
C VAL A 283 12.44 -12.52 -17.53
N VAL A 284 11.53 -11.75 -16.96
CA VAL A 284 10.11 -12.07 -16.83
C VAL A 284 9.32 -11.26 -17.84
N GLU A 285 8.46 -11.94 -18.58
CA GLU A 285 7.43 -11.33 -19.43
C GLU A 285 6.08 -11.57 -18.79
N THR A 286 5.23 -10.54 -18.76
CA THR A 286 3.85 -10.66 -18.27
C THR A 286 2.89 -9.97 -19.20
N VAL A 287 1.79 -10.66 -19.48
CA VAL A 287 0.70 -10.25 -20.38
C VAL A 287 -0.65 -10.68 -19.78
N ASN A 288 -1.75 -10.58 -20.55
CA ASN A 288 -3.10 -11.00 -20.14
C ASN A 288 -3.59 -10.27 -18.87
N PHE A 289 -3.35 -8.96 -18.81
CA PHE A 289 -3.90 -8.11 -17.77
C PHE A 289 -5.36 -7.76 -18.07
N ASN A 290 -6.16 -7.56 -17.03
CA ASN A 290 -7.36 -6.73 -17.17
C ASN A 290 -6.97 -5.24 -17.23
N ASP A 291 -7.90 -4.37 -17.63
CA ASP A 291 -7.67 -2.93 -17.83
C ASP A 291 -8.14 -2.08 -16.63
N ARG A 292 -8.29 -2.70 -15.46
CA ARG A 292 -8.95 -2.06 -14.30
C ARG A 292 -7.98 -1.42 -13.30
N THR A 293 -6.68 -1.65 -13.46
CA THR A 293 -5.63 -1.11 -12.59
C THR A 293 -4.92 0.07 -13.24
N TRP A 294 -4.01 0.67 -12.48
CA TRP A 294 -3.09 1.70 -12.97
C TRP A 294 -1.65 1.22 -12.83
N ILE A 295 -0.76 1.72 -13.69
CA ILE A 295 0.66 1.37 -13.66
C ILE A 295 1.32 1.83 -12.35
N ASP A 296 0.91 2.97 -11.80
CA ASP A 296 1.37 3.48 -10.51
C ASP A 296 0.29 4.24 -9.74
N ARG A 297 0.63 4.79 -8.56
CA ARG A 297 -0.33 5.48 -7.69
C ARG A 297 -0.77 6.86 -8.21
N ARG A 298 -0.27 7.33 -9.36
CA ARG A 298 -0.62 8.63 -9.96
C ARG A 298 -1.77 8.54 -10.95
N GLY A 299 -2.37 7.38 -11.16
CA GLY A 299 -3.51 7.25 -12.07
C GLY A 299 -3.16 6.91 -13.51
N VAL A 300 -1.91 6.50 -13.79
CA VAL A 300 -1.47 6.21 -15.16
C VAL A 300 -2.21 4.98 -15.71
N PRO A 301 -3.09 5.13 -16.72
CA PRO A 301 -3.92 4.04 -17.21
C PRO A 301 -3.13 3.10 -18.14
N HIS A 302 -3.64 1.88 -18.27
CA HIS A 302 -3.23 0.91 -19.31
C HIS A 302 -4.47 0.21 -19.86
N SER A 303 -4.32 -0.44 -21.00
CA SER A 303 -5.33 -1.31 -21.62
C SER A 303 -5.09 -2.78 -21.27
N ASP A 304 -5.87 -3.66 -21.88
CA ASP A 304 -5.69 -5.11 -21.86
C ASP A 304 -4.54 -5.60 -22.76
N GLN A 305 -3.95 -4.70 -23.58
CA GLN A 305 -2.73 -4.96 -24.36
C GLN A 305 -1.45 -4.61 -23.61
N LEU A 306 -1.54 -4.36 -22.30
CA LEU A 306 -0.36 -4.17 -21.46
C LEU A 306 0.58 -5.37 -21.53
N ARG A 307 1.86 -5.08 -21.74
CA ARG A 307 2.97 -6.00 -21.66
C ARG A 307 4.01 -5.42 -20.70
N VAL A 308 4.41 -6.23 -19.73
CA VAL A 308 5.44 -5.85 -18.75
C VAL A 308 6.62 -6.79 -18.90
N VAL A 309 7.81 -6.23 -19.07
CA VAL A 309 9.07 -6.98 -19.08
C VAL A 309 9.91 -6.54 -17.88
N GLU A 310 10.24 -7.48 -17.00
CA GLU A 310 11.11 -7.27 -15.85
C GLU A 310 12.44 -8.00 -16.06
N ARG A 311 13.54 -7.37 -15.71
CA ARG A 311 14.85 -8.00 -15.58
C ARG A 311 15.25 -7.95 -14.11
N ILE A 312 15.16 -9.10 -13.45
CA ILE A 312 15.36 -9.25 -12.01
C ILE A 312 16.73 -9.88 -11.79
N ARG A 313 17.60 -9.20 -11.04
CA ARG A 313 18.94 -9.71 -10.70
C ARG A 313 19.37 -9.19 -9.33
N ARG A 314 20.32 -9.87 -8.72
CA ARG A 314 21.04 -9.33 -7.56
C ARG A 314 22.27 -8.57 -8.04
N SER A 315 22.54 -7.42 -7.44
CA SER A 315 23.84 -6.74 -7.56
C SER A 315 24.83 -7.27 -6.54
N ASP A 316 24.35 -7.66 -5.35
CA ASP A 316 25.12 -8.32 -4.30
C ASP A 316 24.22 -9.16 -3.36
N GLU A 317 24.75 -9.57 -2.21
CA GLU A 317 24.00 -10.41 -1.28
C GLU A 317 22.78 -9.73 -0.63
N ASN A 318 22.77 -8.40 -0.58
CA ASN A 318 21.79 -7.58 0.14
C ASN A 318 20.94 -6.69 -0.78
N GLU A 319 21.23 -6.66 -2.09
CA GLU A 319 20.53 -5.79 -3.03
C GLU A 319 19.96 -6.57 -4.24
N LEU A 320 18.65 -6.40 -4.46
CA LEU A 320 17.91 -6.88 -5.63
C LEU A 320 17.54 -5.69 -6.52
N ILE A 321 17.84 -5.80 -7.81
CA ILE A 321 17.51 -4.81 -8.83
C ILE A 321 16.43 -5.39 -9.75
N VAL A 322 15.38 -4.61 -9.97
CA VAL A 322 14.31 -4.90 -10.93
C VAL A 322 14.26 -3.77 -11.94
N ASP A 323 14.76 -4.03 -13.14
CA ASP A 323 14.58 -3.13 -14.29
C ASP A 323 13.26 -3.50 -14.98
N ILE A 324 12.32 -2.56 -15.06
CA ILE A 324 10.95 -2.77 -15.55
C ILE A 324 10.77 -1.96 -16.83
N THR A 325 10.21 -2.59 -17.86
CA THR A 325 9.73 -1.96 -19.09
C THR A 325 8.25 -2.24 -19.24
N VAL A 326 7.46 -1.19 -19.49
CA VAL A 326 6.03 -1.24 -19.74
C VAL A 326 5.78 -0.84 -21.19
N GLU A 327 5.05 -1.68 -21.91
CA GLU A 327 4.64 -1.47 -23.30
C GLU A 327 3.13 -1.65 -23.41
N ASP A 328 2.46 -0.69 -24.03
CA ASP A 328 1.03 -0.79 -24.32
C ASP A 328 0.73 0.09 -25.55
N PRO A 329 0.45 -0.49 -26.73
CA PRO A 329 0.26 0.27 -27.95
C PRO A 329 -1.02 1.12 -27.96
N ILE A 330 -1.96 0.87 -27.04
CA ILE A 330 -3.17 1.68 -26.87
C ILE A 330 -2.91 2.85 -25.92
N ALA A 331 -2.12 2.64 -24.87
CA ALA A 331 -1.89 3.65 -23.83
C ALA A 331 -0.66 4.53 -24.06
N PHE A 332 0.44 3.97 -24.57
CA PHE A 332 1.75 4.64 -24.65
C PHE A 332 2.26 4.73 -26.09
N THR A 333 2.95 5.82 -26.42
CA THR A 333 3.53 6.00 -27.76
C THR A 333 4.92 5.37 -27.91
N GLU A 334 5.59 5.09 -26.79
CA GLU A 334 6.86 4.37 -26.73
C GLU A 334 6.97 3.60 -25.39
N PRO A 335 7.86 2.59 -25.30
CA PRO A 335 8.08 1.86 -24.05
C PRO A 335 8.49 2.79 -22.90
N TRP A 336 7.94 2.54 -21.71
CA TRP A 336 8.25 3.29 -20.50
C TRP A 336 9.06 2.44 -19.52
N THR A 337 10.19 2.96 -19.03
CA THR A 337 11.13 2.18 -18.24
C THR A 337 11.37 2.75 -16.85
N SER A 338 11.67 1.88 -15.91
CA SER A 338 12.05 2.25 -14.54
C SER A 338 12.94 1.20 -13.89
N ARG A 339 13.82 1.64 -12.99
CA ARG A 339 14.61 0.76 -12.12
C ARG A 339 14.09 0.86 -10.69
N LYS A 340 13.91 -0.28 -10.04
CA LYS A 340 13.61 -0.39 -8.62
C LYS A 340 14.66 -1.21 -7.89
N ILE A 341 14.98 -0.79 -6.68
CA ILE A 341 15.98 -1.42 -5.81
C ILE A 341 15.30 -1.86 -4.53
N PHE A 342 15.60 -3.09 -4.12
CA PHE A 342 15.09 -3.70 -2.92
C PHE A 342 16.24 -4.20 -2.06
N ASP A 343 16.17 -3.92 -0.77
CA ASP A 343 17.10 -4.37 0.24
C ASP A 343 16.62 -5.70 0.81
N LYS A 344 17.57 -6.61 1.05
CA LYS A 344 17.29 -7.87 1.75
C LYS A 344 16.98 -7.60 3.21
N VAL A 345 15.92 -8.21 3.72
CA VAL A 345 15.51 -8.09 5.13
C VAL A 345 15.43 -9.48 5.78
N ASN A 346 15.71 -9.55 7.07
CA ASN A 346 15.50 -10.75 7.88
C ASN A 346 14.11 -10.72 8.54
N TRP A 347 13.07 -10.59 7.71
CA TRP A 347 11.67 -10.60 8.13
C TRP A 347 10.97 -11.83 7.57
N SER A 348 9.87 -12.21 8.19
CA SER A 348 8.89 -13.14 7.60
C SER A 348 7.72 -12.33 7.05
N LEU A 349 7.09 -12.78 5.97
CA LEU A 349 5.84 -12.16 5.52
C LEU A 349 4.78 -12.36 6.60
N GLU A 350 4.10 -11.29 6.98
CA GLU A 350 3.00 -11.32 7.94
C GLU A 350 1.66 -11.20 7.20
N GLU A 351 0.56 -11.58 7.84
CA GLU A 351 -0.76 -11.39 7.27
C GLU A 351 -1.06 -9.88 7.12
N PHE A 352 -1.50 -9.48 5.94
CA PHE A 352 -2.02 -8.15 5.68
C PHE A 352 -3.25 -8.27 4.79
N VAL A 353 -4.41 -7.95 5.36
CA VAL A 353 -5.71 -7.98 4.68
C VAL A 353 -6.30 -6.58 4.70
N CYS A 354 -6.62 -6.06 3.52
CA CYS A 354 -7.16 -4.71 3.34
C CYS A 354 -8.62 -4.58 3.83
N LEU A 355 -9.35 -5.69 4.01
CA LEU A 355 -10.80 -5.71 4.28
C LEU A 355 -11.21 -5.55 5.76
N ASP A 356 -10.28 -5.56 6.72
CA ASP A 356 -10.59 -5.58 8.17
C ASP A 356 -10.85 -4.19 8.78
N ASP A 357 -10.92 -3.14 7.94
CA ASP A 357 -10.77 -1.75 8.38
C ASP A 357 -12.06 -0.92 8.47
N SER A 358 -13.11 -1.47 9.08
CA SER A 358 -14.35 -0.71 9.24
C SER A 358 -14.14 0.62 9.97
N SER A 359 -13.11 0.70 10.83
CA SER A 359 -12.80 1.88 11.63
C SER A 359 -12.13 3.02 10.92
N TYR A 360 -11.20 2.75 10.01
CA TYR A 360 -10.60 3.83 9.28
C TYR A 360 -11.61 4.47 8.33
N GLN A 361 -12.54 3.67 7.78
CA GLN A 361 -13.67 4.21 7.00
C GLN A 361 -14.53 5.15 7.82
N GLU A 362 -14.78 4.81 9.09
CA GLU A 362 -15.50 5.67 10.03
C GLU A 362 -14.71 6.96 10.31
N PHE A 363 -13.40 6.85 10.55
CA PHE A 363 -12.50 8.00 10.73
C PHE A 363 -12.50 8.93 9.52
N GLU A 364 -12.34 8.41 8.30
CA GLU A 364 -12.37 9.22 7.07
C GLU A 364 -13.73 9.86 6.83
N ARG A 365 -14.82 9.13 7.10
CA ARG A 365 -16.17 9.68 6.98
C ARG A 365 -16.38 10.84 7.95
N ALA A 366 -15.98 10.66 9.21
CA ALA A 366 -16.05 11.72 10.22
C ALA A 366 -15.23 12.94 9.80
N LEU A 367 -14.04 12.71 9.23
CA LEU A 367 -13.21 13.77 8.66
C LEU A 367 -13.93 14.50 7.52
N LEU A 368 -14.57 13.79 6.60
CA LEU A 368 -15.27 14.36 5.44
C LEU A 368 -16.54 15.13 5.78
N GLU A 369 -17.32 14.59 6.71
CA GLU A 369 -18.62 15.13 7.11
C GLU A 369 -18.49 16.27 8.13
N TYR A 370 -17.28 16.55 8.63
CA TYR A 370 -17.02 17.64 9.57
C TYR A 370 -17.39 19.01 8.97
N ASP A 371 -18.36 19.67 9.60
CA ASP A 371 -18.91 20.97 9.20
C ASP A 371 -18.49 22.13 10.13
N GLY A 372 -17.62 21.85 11.12
CA GLY A 372 -17.14 22.83 12.09
C GLY A 372 -17.87 22.83 13.44
N GLY A 373 -18.82 21.92 13.66
CA GLY A 373 -19.51 21.75 14.94
C GLY A 373 -18.65 21.06 16.02
N SER A 374 -18.88 21.40 17.29
CA SER A 374 -18.48 20.55 18.42
C SER A 374 -19.21 19.20 18.31
N PRO A 375 -18.59 18.07 18.69
CA PRO A 375 -19.30 16.80 18.75
C PRO A 375 -20.55 16.98 19.62
N GLU A 376 -21.75 16.75 19.08
CA GLU A 376 -22.96 16.66 19.91
C GLU A 376 -22.82 15.43 20.81
N GLU A 377 -23.03 15.65 22.12
CA GLU A 377 -22.81 14.75 23.27
C GLU A 377 -23.44 13.35 23.18
#